data_AF-A0A3D8GK77-F1
#
_entry.id   AF-A0A3D8GK77-F1
#
_cell.length_a   1.000
_cell.length_b   1.000
_cell.length_c   1.000
_cell.angle_alpha   90.00
_cell.angle_beta   90.00
_cell.angle_gamma   90.00
#
_symmetry.space_group_name_H-M   'P 1'
#
loop_
_entity.id
_entity.type
_entity.pdbx_description
1 polymer ?
#
loop_
_entity_poly.entity_id
_entity_poly.type
_entity_poly.pdbx_seq_one_letter_code
_entity_poly.pdbx_strand_id
1 'polypeptide(L)'
;MAEQWEKIIESELEFLRNAPGYEAELNERLRENEMDFKYPTTTFDSEQGRVYRSCPGTEEQALHRIEVRENLQALMNRLLKRANRIFDALNQLDENDREIIIRTYIEMDKPDSYVVRDLGFITAKEFNEAKKRAIKKMFKIYESQRTEAHSEYRRILAIERKKKVAEFKLNKPYNPVMQAVN
;
A
#
# COMPACT_ATOMS: atom_id res chain seq x y z
N MET A 1 -4.55 19.00 20.97
CA MET A 1 -4.15 17.58 21.02
C MET A 1 -5.27 16.64 20.63
N ALA A 2 -6.54 16.89 21.01
CA ALA A 2 -7.64 15.97 20.73
C ALA A 2 -8.04 15.80 19.25
N GLU A 3 -7.91 16.86 18.46
CA GLU A 3 -8.36 16.88 17.06
C GLU A 3 -7.43 16.12 16.10
N GLN A 4 -6.21 15.79 16.50
CA GLN A 4 -5.24 15.23 15.57
C GLN A 4 -5.51 13.75 15.26
N TRP A 5 -6.02 12.99 16.23
CA TRP A 5 -6.35 11.56 16.03
C TRP A 5 -7.62 11.39 15.21
N GLU A 6 -8.61 12.26 15.43
CA GLU A 6 -9.87 12.27 14.68
C GLU A 6 -9.58 12.47 13.18
N LYS A 7 -8.81 13.50 12.83
CA LYS A 7 -8.42 13.77 11.43
C LYS A 7 -7.67 12.62 10.77
N ILE A 8 -6.82 11.91 11.52
CA ILE A 8 -6.10 10.73 10.98
C ILE A 8 -7.12 9.67 10.59
N ILE A 9 -7.99 9.24 11.50
CA ILE A 9 -8.96 8.18 11.21
C ILE A 9 -9.96 8.60 10.14
N GLU A 10 -10.41 9.85 10.14
CA GLU A 10 -11.28 10.37 9.08
C GLU A 10 -10.62 10.29 7.70
N SER A 11 -9.34 10.68 7.59
CA SER A 11 -8.60 10.56 6.32
C SER A 11 -8.37 9.11 5.88
N GLU A 12 -8.25 8.19 6.84
CA GLU A 12 -8.10 6.76 6.56
C GLU A 12 -9.43 6.13 6.12
N LEU A 13 -10.55 6.51 6.75
CA LEU A 13 -11.89 6.09 6.34
C LEU A 13 -12.26 6.63 4.96
N GLU A 14 -11.92 7.89 4.67
CA GLU A 14 -12.08 8.46 3.34
C GLU A 14 -11.23 7.72 2.30
N PHE A 15 -9.99 7.37 2.64
CA PHE A 15 -9.15 6.53 1.80
C PHE A 15 -9.79 5.16 1.54
N LEU A 16 -10.29 4.48 2.57
CA LEU A 16 -10.93 3.17 2.45
C LEU A 16 -12.15 3.23 1.51
N ARG A 17 -12.98 4.28 1.63
CA ARG A 17 -14.13 4.50 0.75
C ARG A 17 -13.71 4.64 -0.72
N ASN A 18 -12.61 5.33 -0.98
CA ASN A 18 -12.11 5.58 -2.34
C ASN A 18 -11.16 4.48 -2.85
N ALA A 19 -10.80 3.50 -2.01
CA ALA A 19 -9.85 2.44 -2.33
C ALA A 19 -10.19 1.66 -3.61
N PRO A 20 -11.46 1.28 -3.89
CA PRO A 20 -11.80 0.60 -5.14
C PRO A 20 -11.49 1.42 -6.39
N GLY A 21 -11.59 2.76 -6.31
CA GLY A 21 -11.24 3.66 -7.41
C GLY A 21 -9.73 3.69 -7.69
N TYR A 22 -8.92 3.75 -6.62
CA TYR A 22 -7.46 3.68 -6.75
C TYR A 22 -6.99 2.33 -7.28
N GLU A 23 -7.63 1.24 -6.87
CA GLU A 23 -7.35 -0.10 -7.39
C GLU A 23 -7.68 -0.22 -8.89
N ALA A 24 -8.84 0.27 -9.31
CA ALA A 24 -9.23 0.28 -10.72
C ALA A 24 -8.24 1.08 -11.59
N GLU A 25 -7.82 2.27 -11.13
CA GLU A 25 -6.85 3.10 -11.84
C GLU A 25 -5.49 2.39 -12.01
N LEU A 26 -5.01 1.71 -10.97
CA LEU A 26 -3.74 0.96 -11.05
C LEU A 26 -3.83 -0.26 -11.95
N ASN A 27 -4.96 -0.98 -11.91
CA ASN A 27 -5.19 -2.11 -12.79
C ASN A 27 -5.23 -1.68 -14.26
N GLU A 28 -5.82 -0.52 -14.57
CA GLU A 28 -5.81 0.02 -15.93
C GLU A 28 -4.39 0.39 -16.37
N ARG A 29 -3.59 1.05 -15.52
CA ARG A 29 -2.18 1.36 -15.84
C ARG A 29 -1.32 0.11 -16.02
N LEU A 30 -1.56 -0.94 -15.24
CA LEU A 30 -0.88 -2.23 -15.41
C LEU A 30 -1.24 -2.84 -16.77
N ARG A 31 -2.51 -2.77 -17.17
CA ARG A 31 -2.97 -3.23 -18.47
C ARG A 31 -2.38 -2.41 -19.62
N GLU A 32 -2.34 -1.09 -19.50
CA GLU A 32 -1.68 -0.20 -20.48
C GLU A 32 -0.20 -0.55 -20.63
N ASN A 33 0.52 -0.79 -19.52
CA ASN A 33 1.92 -1.20 -19.54
C ASN A 33 2.13 -2.56 -20.24
N GLU A 34 1.19 -3.49 -20.08
CA GLU A 34 1.20 -4.76 -20.80
C GLU A 34 0.87 -4.60 -22.28
N MET A 35 0.06 -3.61 -22.67
CA MET A 35 -0.37 -3.37 -24.05
C MET A 35 0.54 -2.44 -24.84
N ASP A 36 1.47 -1.73 -24.19
CA ASP A 36 2.47 -0.84 -24.83
C ASP A 36 3.57 -1.66 -25.53
N PHE A 37 3.16 -2.36 -26.59
CA PHE A 37 4.03 -2.97 -27.58
C PHE A 37 4.10 -2.05 -28.79
N LYS A 38 5.29 -1.49 -29.07
CA LYS A 38 5.54 -0.88 -30.38
C LYS A 38 5.55 -1.97 -31.44
N TYR A 39 4.68 -1.85 -32.44
CA TYR A 39 4.66 -2.73 -33.61
C TYR A 39 6.02 -2.69 -34.34
N PRO A 40 6.40 -3.77 -35.05
CA PRO A 40 7.62 -3.78 -35.85
C PRO A 40 7.59 -2.65 -36.88
N THR A 41 8.56 -1.76 -36.83
CA THR A 41 8.80 -0.76 -37.87
C THR A 41 9.60 -1.40 -39.00
N THR A 42 9.20 -1.13 -40.23
CA THR A 42 9.95 -1.57 -41.40
C THR A 42 11.03 -0.53 -41.68
N THR A 43 12.30 -0.94 -41.64
CA THR A 43 13.45 -0.07 -41.88
C THR A 43 14.14 -0.49 -43.17
N PHE A 44 14.61 0.49 -43.94
CA PHE A 44 15.43 0.25 -45.12
C PHE A 44 16.90 0.54 -44.78
N ASP A 45 17.75 -0.47 -44.87
CA ASP A 45 19.19 -0.32 -44.80
C ASP A 45 19.71 0.15 -46.16
N SER A 46 20.10 1.42 -46.26
CA SER A 46 20.65 2.00 -47.49
C SER A 46 22.03 1.48 -47.86
N GLU A 47 22.79 0.93 -46.91
CA GLU A 47 24.14 0.39 -47.15
C GLU A 47 24.08 -1.05 -47.65
N GLN A 48 23.17 -1.87 -47.11
CA GLN A 48 23.01 -3.28 -47.53
C GLN A 48 21.90 -3.51 -48.54
N GLY A 49 21.09 -2.48 -48.85
CA GLY A 49 19.97 -2.58 -49.79
C GLY A 49 18.86 -3.54 -49.34
N ARG A 50 18.71 -3.74 -48.02
CA ARG A 50 17.77 -4.73 -47.45
C ARG A 50 16.65 -4.04 -46.68
N VAL A 51 15.44 -4.57 -46.87
CA VAL A 51 14.29 -4.24 -46.01
C VAL A 51 14.26 -5.24 -44.87
N TYR A 52 14.30 -4.76 -43.64
CA TYR A 52 14.12 -5.60 -42.46
C TYR A 52 13.06 -5.01 -41.53
N ARG A 53 12.43 -5.87 -40.76
CA ARG A 53 11.51 -5.45 -39.70
C ARG A 53 12.32 -5.35 -38.41
N SER A 54 12.46 -4.15 -37.87
CA SER A 54 12.96 -3.96 -36.51
C SER A 54 11.76 -3.74 -35.59
N CYS A 55 11.69 -4.45 -34.48
CA CYS A 55 10.87 -3.95 -33.38
C CYS A 55 11.67 -2.80 -32.76
N PRO A 56 11.17 -1.56 -32.74
CA PRO A 56 11.78 -0.51 -31.95
C PRO A 56 11.45 -0.84 -30.49
N GLY A 57 12.34 -1.64 -29.89
CA GLY A 57 12.21 -2.26 -28.59
C GLY A 57 13.59 -2.66 -28.13
N THR A 58 14.41 -1.65 -27.80
CA THR A 58 15.71 -1.86 -27.17
C THR A 58 15.52 -2.62 -25.85
N GLU A 59 16.55 -3.36 -25.41
CA GLU A 59 16.62 -3.98 -24.08
C GLU A 59 16.17 -3.00 -22.99
N GLU A 60 16.53 -1.71 -23.11
CA GLU A 60 16.12 -0.62 -22.24
C GLU A 60 14.60 -0.43 -22.15
N GLN A 61 13.83 -0.59 -23.23
CA GLN A 61 12.36 -0.50 -23.18
C GLN A 61 11.72 -1.72 -22.51
N ALA A 62 12.33 -2.89 -22.65
CA ALA A 62 11.90 -4.08 -21.92
C ALA A 62 12.17 -3.92 -20.42
N LEU A 63 13.36 -3.43 -20.06
CA LEU A 63 13.75 -3.12 -18.69
C LEU A 63 12.85 -2.05 -18.06
N HIS A 64 12.56 -0.96 -18.78
CA HIS A 64 11.66 0.10 -18.31
C HIS A 64 10.24 -0.43 -18.04
N ARG A 65 9.71 -1.33 -18.87
CA ARG A 65 8.40 -1.95 -18.62
C ARG A 65 8.40 -2.81 -17.36
N ILE A 66 9.45 -3.62 -17.16
CA ILE A 66 9.61 -4.41 -15.94
C ILE A 66 9.64 -3.47 -14.72
N GLU A 67 10.43 -2.40 -14.77
CA GLU A 67 10.53 -1.43 -13.68
C GLU A 67 9.19 -0.75 -13.37
N VAL A 68 8.46 -0.29 -14.40
CA VAL A 68 7.13 0.31 -14.24
C VAL A 68 6.14 -0.69 -13.64
N ARG A 69 6.12 -1.94 -14.12
CA ARG A 69 5.27 -3.01 -13.59
C ARG A 69 5.56 -3.27 -12.12
N GLU A 70 6.83 -3.42 -11.75
CA GLU A 70 7.24 -3.66 -10.37
C GLU A 70 6.83 -2.48 -9.46
N ASN A 71 7.00 -1.24 -9.94
CA ASN A 71 6.59 -0.04 -9.20
C ASN A 71 5.08 0.02 -9.00
N LEU A 72 4.28 -0.26 -10.03
CA LEU A 72 2.82 -0.29 -9.95
C LEU A 72 2.33 -1.40 -9.02
N GLN A 73 2.90 -2.60 -9.11
CA GLN A 73 2.59 -3.72 -8.19
C GLN A 73 2.99 -3.39 -6.75
N ALA A 74 4.14 -2.76 -6.54
CA ALA A 74 4.56 -2.33 -5.21
C ALA A 74 3.61 -1.28 -4.63
N LEU A 75 3.13 -0.35 -5.44
CA LEU A 75 2.12 0.64 -5.05
C LEU A 75 0.79 -0.03 -4.68
N MET A 76 0.30 -0.95 -5.51
CA MET A 76 -0.92 -1.72 -5.25
C MET A 76 -0.84 -2.49 -3.91
N ASN A 77 0.28 -3.16 -3.67
CA ASN A 77 0.54 -3.85 -2.41
C ASN A 77 0.54 -2.90 -1.19
N ARG A 78 1.04 -1.67 -1.34
CA ARG A 78 0.99 -0.66 -0.26
C ARG A 78 -0.44 -0.20 0.00
N LEU A 79 -1.24 0.02 -1.05
CA LEU A 79 -2.65 0.40 -0.92
C LEU A 79 -3.47 -0.69 -0.23
N LEU A 80 -3.32 -1.95 -0.67
CA LEU A 80 -3.99 -3.09 -0.04
C LEU A 80 -3.63 -3.23 1.44
N LYS A 81 -2.34 -3.12 1.79
CA LYS A 81 -1.90 -3.13 3.20
C LYS A 81 -2.49 -1.96 4.00
N ARG A 82 -2.67 -0.79 3.39
CA ARG A 82 -3.29 0.35 4.05
C ARG A 82 -4.78 0.10 4.28
N ALA A 83 -5.51 -0.32 3.25
CA ALA A 83 -6.94 -0.64 3.33
C ALA A 83 -7.23 -1.74 4.35
N ASN A 84 -6.47 -2.84 4.32
CA ASN A 84 -6.62 -3.97 5.23
C ASN A 84 -6.47 -3.55 6.70
N ARG A 85 -5.49 -2.71 7.05
CA ARG A 85 -5.33 -2.24 8.43
C ARG A 85 -6.54 -1.46 8.93
N ILE A 86 -7.12 -0.61 8.09
CA ILE A 86 -8.27 0.21 8.47
C ILE A 86 -9.50 -0.69 8.60
N PHE A 87 -9.66 -1.64 7.67
CA PHE A 87 -10.72 -2.63 7.71
C PHE A 87 -10.63 -3.55 8.94
N ASP A 88 -9.42 -4.01 9.28
CA ASP A 88 -9.16 -4.80 10.49
C ASP A 88 -9.44 -3.99 11.76
N ALA A 89 -9.03 -2.71 11.78
CA ALA A 89 -9.33 -1.82 12.90
C ALA A 89 -10.84 -1.61 13.08
N LEU A 90 -11.60 -1.52 11.98
CA LEU A 90 -13.06 -1.42 11.99
C LEU A 90 -13.72 -2.71 12.50
N ASN A 91 -13.21 -3.88 12.11
CA ASN A 91 -13.77 -5.18 12.51
C ASN A 91 -13.48 -5.54 13.98
N GLN A 92 -12.46 -4.94 14.59
CA GLN A 92 -12.14 -5.12 16.00
C GLN A 92 -12.93 -4.16 16.92
N LEU A 93 -13.72 -3.24 16.38
CA LEU A 93 -14.63 -2.43 17.18
C LEU A 93 -15.82 -3.27 17.66
N ASP A 94 -16.36 -2.86 18.81
CA ASP A 94 -17.64 -3.36 19.31
C ASP A 94 -18.74 -3.05 18.27
N GLU A 95 -19.77 -3.90 18.19
CA GLU A 95 -20.81 -3.80 17.16
C GLU A 95 -21.44 -2.41 17.05
N ASN A 96 -21.80 -1.82 18.20
CA ASN A 96 -22.36 -0.46 18.26
C ASN A 96 -21.38 0.60 17.75
N ASP A 97 -20.11 0.53 18.13
CA ASP A 97 -19.09 1.51 17.69
C ASP A 97 -18.81 1.35 16.19
N ARG A 98 -18.75 0.11 15.70
CA ARG A 98 -18.60 -0.20 14.28
C ARG A 98 -19.75 0.37 13.47
N GLU A 99 -20.99 0.17 13.94
CA GLU A 99 -22.18 0.65 13.24
C GLU A 99 -22.22 2.19 13.17
N ILE A 100 -21.87 2.88 14.26
CA ILE A 100 -21.72 4.35 14.25
C ILE A 100 -20.73 4.79 13.17
N ILE A 101 -19.57 4.16 13.07
CA ILE A 101 -18.55 4.52 12.08
C ILE A 101 -19.03 4.24 10.65
N ILE A 102 -19.61 3.06 10.38
CA ILE A 102 -20.10 2.69 9.05
C ILE A 102 -21.18 3.67 8.59
N ARG A 103 -22.20 3.91 9.42
CA ARG A 103 -23.33 4.79 9.08
C ARG A 103 -22.94 6.25 8.92
N THR A 104 -21.87 6.69 9.60
CA THR A 104 -21.45 8.11 9.54
C THR A 104 -20.46 8.38 8.42
N TYR A 105 -19.51 7.47 8.17
CA TYR A 105 -18.36 7.74 7.30
C TYR A 105 -18.31 6.91 6.02
N ILE A 106 -18.93 5.73 5.99
CA ILE A 106 -18.93 4.85 4.82
C ILE A 106 -20.25 5.02 4.06
N GLU A 107 -21.37 4.81 4.74
CA GLU A 107 -22.73 5.00 4.22
C GLU A 107 -23.15 6.46 4.43
N MET A 108 -22.47 7.40 3.76
CA MET A 108 -22.80 8.84 3.82
C MET A 108 -24.07 9.20 3.02
N ASP A 109 -25.00 8.26 2.85
CA ASP A 109 -26.24 8.47 2.10
C ASP A 109 -27.25 9.31 2.91
N LYS A 110 -27.07 9.39 4.23
CA LYS A 110 -27.97 10.09 5.16
C LYS A 110 -27.22 11.06 6.06
N PRO A 111 -27.85 12.18 6.47
CA PRO A 111 -27.25 13.11 7.42
C PRO A 111 -27.14 12.50 8.83
N ASP A 112 -26.18 12.98 9.62
CA ASP A 112 -25.97 12.56 11.03
C ASP A 112 -27.27 12.57 11.86
N SER A 113 -28.18 13.51 11.60
CA SER A 113 -29.48 13.60 12.31
C SER A 113 -30.37 12.37 12.10
N TYR A 114 -30.29 11.74 10.92
CA TYR A 114 -30.98 10.49 10.65
C TYR A 114 -30.31 9.34 11.39
N VAL A 115 -28.97 9.28 11.35
CA VAL A 115 -28.17 8.22 12.01
C VAL A 115 -28.39 8.23 13.53
N VAL A 116 -28.44 9.41 14.15
CA VAL A 116 -28.79 9.60 15.57
C VAL A 116 -30.11 8.90 15.90
N ARG A 117 -31.12 9.09 15.04
CA ARG A 117 -32.48 8.58 15.25
C ARG A 117 -32.57 7.07 15.00
N ASP A 118 -31.88 6.60 13.97
CA ASP A 118 -31.85 5.19 13.55
C ASP A 118 -31.15 4.32 14.60
N LEU A 119 -30.05 4.83 15.17
CA LEU A 119 -29.29 4.16 16.24
C LEU A 119 -29.88 4.40 17.64
N GLY A 120 -31.01 5.11 17.76
CA GLY A 120 -31.73 5.27 19.02
C GLY A 120 -31.09 6.23 20.04
N PHE A 121 -30.23 7.15 19.60
CA PHE A 121 -29.67 8.17 20.49
C PHE A 121 -30.72 9.24 20.84
N ILE A 122 -30.76 9.66 22.11
CA ILE A 122 -31.74 10.64 22.60
C ILE A 122 -31.35 12.04 22.13
N THR A 123 -30.05 12.34 22.09
CA THR A 123 -29.55 13.64 21.64
C THR A 123 -28.38 13.55 20.67
N ALA A 124 -28.22 14.57 19.83
CA ALA A 124 -27.05 14.71 18.95
C ALA A 124 -25.74 14.85 19.74
N LYS A 125 -25.80 15.31 21.00
CA LYS A 125 -24.62 15.43 21.86
C LYS A 125 -24.11 14.05 22.28
N GLU A 126 -25.00 13.17 22.72
CA GLU A 126 -24.67 11.78 23.07
C GLU A 126 -24.09 11.02 21.88
N PHE A 127 -24.70 11.18 20.69
CA PHE A 127 -24.18 10.60 19.46
C PHE A 127 -22.77 11.11 19.14
N ASN A 128 -22.52 12.41 19.24
CA ASN A 128 -21.19 12.97 18.99
C ASN A 128 -20.15 12.47 20.00
N GLU A 129 -20.52 12.29 21.27
CA GLU A 129 -19.63 11.70 22.29
C GLU A 129 -19.34 10.22 22.00
N ALA A 130 -20.35 9.46 21.57
CA ALA A 130 -20.20 8.07 21.13
C ALA A 130 -19.32 7.96 19.89
N LYS A 131 -19.56 8.80 18.87
CA LYS A 131 -18.74 8.90 17.65
C LYS A 131 -17.27 9.17 17.98
N LYS A 132 -16.97 10.17 18.82
CA LYS A 132 -15.60 10.46 19.26
C LYS A 132 -14.96 9.30 20.00
N ARG A 133 -15.73 8.58 20.81
CA ARG A 133 -15.26 7.39 21.53
C ARG A 133 -14.91 6.26 20.57
N ALA A 134 -15.78 5.99 19.59
CA ALA A 134 -15.56 4.98 18.55
C ALA A 134 -14.30 5.30 17.73
N ILE A 135 -14.15 6.55 17.27
CA ILE A 135 -12.95 7.01 16.55
C ILE A 135 -11.69 6.82 17.39
N LYS A 136 -11.74 7.19 18.68
CA LYS A 136 -10.59 7.03 19.58
C LYS A 136 -10.23 5.56 19.81
N LYS A 137 -11.21 4.66 19.93
CA LYS A 137 -10.97 3.21 20.01
C LYS A 137 -10.33 2.70 18.72
N MET A 138 -10.88 3.08 17.57
CA MET A 138 -10.36 2.71 16.26
C MET A 138 -8.92 3.17 16.07
N PHE A 139 -8.60 4.40 16.47
CA PHE A 139 -7.24 4.93 16.44
C PHE A 139 -6.26 4.08 17.24
N LYS A 140 -6.62 3.67 18.46
CA LYS A 140 -5.75 2.81 19.29
C LYS A 140 -5.49 1.46 18.62
N ILE A 141 -6.52 0.86 18.03
CA ILE A 141 -6.38 -0.42 17.31
C ILE A 141 -5.48 -0.23 16.09
N TYR A 142 -5.75 0.79 15.27
CA TYR A 142 -4.97 1.11 14.08
C TYR A 142 -3.48 1.38 14.40
N GLU A 143 -3.20 2.12 15.46
CA GLU A 143 -1.83 2.40 15.92
C GLU A 143 -1.11 1.15 16.43
N SER A 144 -1.82 0.28 17.18
CA SER A 144 -1.26 -0.99 17.64
C SER A 144 -0.84 -1.89 16.46
N GLN A 145 -1.70 -2.05 15.45
CA GLN A 145 -1.38 -2.82 14.24
C GLN A 145 -0.19 -2.20 13.47
N ARG A 146 -0.13 -0.87 13.39
CA ARG A 146 0.97 -0.16 12.72
C ARG A 146 2.30 -0.39 13.43
N THR A 147 2.32 -0.36 14.75
CA THR A 147 3.53 -0.58 15.55
C THR A 147 4.00 -2.04 15.51
N GLU A 148 3.07 -3.00 15.57
CA GLU A 148 3.36 -4.43 15.41
C GLU A 148 4.00 -4.72 14.06
N ALA A 149 3.39 -4.28 12.95
CA ALA A 149 3.92 -4.45 11.61
C ALA A 149 5.32 -3.82 11.43
N HIS A 150 5.56 -2.65 12.02
CA HIS A 150 6.90 -2.04 12.01
C HIS A 150 7.93 -2.84 12.81
N SER A 151 7.53 -3.42 13.94
CA SER A 151 8.40 -4.24 14.78
C SER A 151 8.80 -5.55 14.08
N GLU A 152 7.86 -6.20 13.41
CA GLU A 152 8.09 -7.42 12.63
C GLU A 152 9.02 -7.14 11.45
N TYR A 153 8.78 -6.06 10.71
CA TYR A 153 9.64 -5.66 9.61
C TYR A 153 11.08 -5.38 10.07
N ARG A 154 11.26 -4.71 11.22
CA ARG A 154 12.58 -4.52 11.82
C ARG A 154 13.26 -5.84 12.20
N ARG A 155 12.50 -6.82 12.72
CA ARG A 155 13.01 -8.17 13.03
C ARG A 155 13.45 -8.90 11.76
N ILE A 156 12.65 -8.87 10.70
CA ILE A 156 12.98 -9.49 9.40
C ILE A 156 14.26 -8.89 8.82
N LEU A 157 14.36 -7.55 8.77
CA LEU A 157 15.58 -6.87 8.31
C LEU A 157 16.82 -7.22 9.14
N ALA A 158 16.67 -7.37 10.46
CA ALA A 158 17.77 -7.79 11.32
C ALA A 158 18.22 -9.23 11.00
N ILE A 159 17.29 -10.14 10.69
CA ILE A 159 17.59 -11.51 10.28
C ILE A 159 18.27 -11.53 8.90
N GLU A 160 17.76 -10.78 7.93
CA GLU A 160 18.36 -10.69 6.58
C GLU A 160 19.77 -10.08 6.62
N ARG A 161 19.99 -9.03 7.42
CA ARG A 161 21.33 -8.48 7.65
C ARG A 161 22.26 -9.52 8.24
N LYS A 162 21.81 -10.30 9.22
CA LYS A 162 22.61 -11.40 9.80
C LYS A 162 22.93 -12.48 8.77
N LYS A 163 21.99 -12.86 7.91
CA LYS A 163 22.20 -13.83 6.82
C LYS A 163 23.21 -13.32 5.79
N LYS A 164 23.06 -12.09 5.30
CA LYS A 164 24.02 -11.46 4.37
C LYS A 164 25.42 -11.33 4.97
N VAL A 165 25.53 -10.99 6.26
CA VAL A 165 26.82 -10.97 6.97
C VAL A 165 27.41 -12.37 7.12
N ALA A 166 26.59 -13.39 7.36
CA ALA A 166 27.04 -14.78 7.43
C ALA A 166 27.52 -15.30 6.06
N GLU A 167 26.77 -15.04 5.00
CA GLU A 167 27.16 -15.34 3.61
C GLU A 167 28.45 -14.62 3.22
N PHE A 168 28.61 -13.35 3.57
CA PHE A 168 29.84 -12.60 3.34
C PHE A 168 31.04 -13.15 4.14
N LYS A 169 30.81 -13.67 5.36
CA LYS A 169 31.85 -14.34 6.16
C LYS A 169 32.24 -15.71 5.59
N LEU A 170 31.29 -16.45 5.00
CA LEU A 170 31.53 -17.72 4.31
C LEU A 170 32.25 -17.53 2.97
N ASN A 171 31.93 -16.45 2.24
CA ASN A 171 32.54 -16.11 0.95
C ASN A 171 33.79 -15.23 1.06
N LYS A 172 34.49 -15.23 2.20
CA LYS A 172 35.80 -14.56 2.26
C LYS A 172 36.76 -15.30 1.32
N PRO A 173 37.33 -14.65 0.28
CA PRO A 173 38.46 -15.24 -0.42
C PRO A 173 39.59 -15.41 0.60
N TYR A 174 40.18 -16.60 0.62
CA TYR A 174 41.41 -16.87 1.36
C TYR A 174 42.45 -15.81 0.97
N ASN A 175 42.85 -14.96 1.92
CA ASN A 175 43.89 -13.96 1.70
C ASN A 175 45.16 -14.45 2.41
N PRO A 176 46.18 -14.98 1.69
CA PRO A 176 47.35 -15.59 2.30
C PRO A 176 48.29 -14.59 2.99
N VAL A 177 48.05 -13.28 2.84
CA VAL A 177 49.02 -12.23 3.22
C VAL A 177 49.08 -11.98 4.73
N MET A 178 48.15 -12.51 5.55
CA MET A 178 48.17 -12.32 7.01
C MET A 178 48.95 -13.39 7.81
N GLN A 179 49.63 -14.35 7.16
CA GLN A 179 50.49 -15.32 7.88
C GLN A 179 51.99 -15.00 7.84
N ALA A 180 52.41 -13.93 7.15
CA ALA A 180 53.80 -13.52 7.09
C ALA A 180 54.12 -12.40 8.10
N VAL A 181 53.79 -12.61 9.37
CA VAL A 181 54.38 -11.84 10.48
C VAL A 181 54.61 -12.81 11.64
N ASN A 182 55.74 -13.52 11.57
CA ASN A 182 56.45 -14.08 12.72
C ASN A 182 57.87 -13.50 12.66
#